data_AF-A0A355PIZ3-F1
#
_entry.id   AF-A0A355PIZ3-F1
#
_cell.length_a   1.000
_cell.length_b   1.000
_cell.length_c   1.000
_cell.angle_alpha   90.00
_cell.angle_beta   90.00
_cell.angle_gamma   90.00
#
_symmetry.space_group_name_H-M   'P 1'
#
loop_
_entity.id
_entity.type
_entity.pdbx_description
1 polymer ?
#
loop_
_entity_poly.entity_id
_entity_poly.type
_entity_poly.pdbx_seq_one_letter_code
_entity_poly.pdbx_strand_id
1 'polypeptide(L)'
;TLVANSDVRLALTGADLAATLDGQPLTPNDSFMMQAGQTLVFRQPKKGLRAYLAFPGGLDAPEVLGSQACTAREQIGGLHEDGKPLKTGDQLTWKGSSATPRQLPQGT
;
A
#
# COMPACT_ATOMS: atom_id res chain seq x y z
N THR A 1 1.99 -1.72 10.41
CA THR A 1 2.87 -0.53 10.31
C THR A 1 3.85 -0.74 9.19
N LEU A 2 4.19 0.31 8.45
CA LEU A 2 5.23 0.31 7.42
C LEU A 2 6.20 1.45 7.71
N VAL A 3 7.48 1.24 7.39
CA VAL A 3 8.54 2.25 7.49
C VAL A 3 9.11 2.44 6.09
N ALA A 4 9.31 3.68 5.66
CA ALA A 4 9.87 3.96 4.34
C ALA A 4 11.39 3.88 4.37
N ASN A 5 11.96 3.07 3.48
CA ASN A 5 13.40 3.03 3.25
C ASN A 5 13.87 4.08 2.23
N SER A 6 12.95 4.63 1.43
CA SER A 6 13.20 5.68 0.43
C SER A 6 11.93 6.49 0.22
N ASP A 7 12.07 7.67 -0.39
CA ASP A 7 10.94 8.54 -0.70
C ASP A 7 9.98 7.90 -1.72
N VAL A 8 8.70 7.89 -1.42
CA VAL A 8 7.69 7.27 -2.28
C VAL A 8 6.32 7.94 -2.14
N ARG A 9 5.63 8.11 -3.27
CA ARG A 9 4.22 8.47 -3.29
C ARG A 9 3.36 7.21 -3.33
N LEU A 10 2.52 7.05 -2.31
CA LEU A 10 1.57 5.94 -2.18
C LEU A 10 0.13 6.46 -2.27
N ALA A 11 -0.82 5.58 -2.51
CA ALA A 11 -2.24 5.93 -2.41
C ALA A 11 -2.98 4.92 -1.52
N LEU A 12 -3.84 5.43 -0.64
CA LEU A 12 -4.64 4.61 0.28
C LEU A 12 -6.11 4.79 -0.02
N THR A 13 -6.82 3.69 -0.28
CA THR A 13 -8.25 3.68 -0.60
C THR A 13 -9.00 2.59 0.18
N GLY A 14 -10.33 2.62 0.13
CA GLY A 14 -11.20 1.62 0.75
C GLY A 14 -11.66 2.05 2.15
N ALA A 15 -11.62 1.13 3.11
CA ALA A 15 -12.01 1.39 4.48
C ALA A 15 -11.13 2.48 5.13
N ASP A 16 -11.75 3.39 5.88
CA ASP A 16 -11.01 4.41 6.64
C ASP A 16 -10.37 3.76 7.87
N LEU A 17 -9.08 3.42 7.75
CA LEU A 17 -8.26 2.82 8.81
C LEU A 17 -7.71 3.84 9.83
N ALA A 18 -8.21 5.09 9.83
CA ALA A 18 -7.65 6.18 10.62
C ALA A 18 -6.11 6.24 10.50
N ALA A 19 -5.64 6.10 9.26
CA ALA A 19 -4.23 5.96 8.93
C ALA A 19 -3.49 7.26 9.27
N THR A 20 -2.28 7.12 9.82
CA THR A 20 -1.43 8.25 10.17
C THR A 20 -0.02 8.06 9.64
N LEU A 21 0.58 9.16 9.17
CA LEU A 21 1.98 9.27 8.82
C LEU A 21 2.68 10.10 9.90
N ASP A 22 3.60 9.49 10.65
CA ASP A 22 4.27 10.11 11.83
C ASP A 22 3.28 10.78 12.81
N GLY A 23 2.13 10.13 13.02
CA GLY A 23 1.07 10.63 13.89
C GLY A 23 0.11 11.63 13.24
N GLN A 24 0.42 12.18 12.06
CA GLN A 24 -0.48 13.06 11.32
C GLN A 24 -1.51 12.27 10.52
N PRO A 25 -2.82 12.58 10.62
CA PRO A 25 -3.87 11.85 9.91
C PRO A 25 -3.77 12.03 8.40
N LEU A 26 -4.02 10.95 7.65
CA LEU A 26 -4.12 10.96 6.19
C LEU A 26 -5.56 11.15 5.73
N THR A 27 -5.74 11.83 4.59
CA THR A 27 -7.02 11.92 3.90
C THR A 27 -7.36 10.56 3.26
N PRO A 28 -8.57 10.00 3.50
CA PRO A 28 -9.00 8.78 2.84
C PRO A 28 -9.13 8.96 1.32
N ASN A 29 -8.89 7.88 0.56
CA ASN A 29 -9.03 7.84 -0.90
C ASN A 29 -8.14 8.85 -1.65
N ASP A 30 -6.96 9.12 -1.13
CA ASP A 30 -6.01 10.06 -1.72
C ASP A 30 -4.59 9.48 -1.78
N SER A 31 -3.74 10.12 -2.58
CA SER A 31 -2.30 9.89 -2.63
C SER A 31 -1.55 10.80 -1.66
N PHE A 32 -0.52 10.27 -1.01
CA PHE A 32 0.33 11.01 -0.09
C PHE A 32 1.79 10.68 -0.35
N MET A 33 2.66 11.62 0.00
CA MET A 33 4.10 11.42 -0.05
C MET A 33 4.57 10.89 1.30
N MET A 34 5.40 9.85 1.27
CA MET A 34 6.07 9.28 2.43
C MET A 34 7.58 9.40 2.19
N GLN A 35 8.27 10.17 3.03
CA GLN A 35 9.72 10.36 2.96
C GLN A 35 10.44 9.18 3.63
N ALA A 36 11.69 8.96 3.25
CA ALA A 36 12.57 7.99 3.90
C ALA A 36 12.60 8.20 5.43
N GLY A 37 12.49 7.12 6.18
CA GLY A 37 12.45 7.11 7.65
C GLY A 37 11.06 7.36 8.26
N GLN A 38 10.09 7.85 7.51
CA GLN A 38 8.74 8.06 8.04
C GLN A 38 8.02 6.73 8.31
N THR A 39 7.03 6.78 9.21
CA THR A 39 6.26 5.62 9.64
C THR A 39 4.78 5.78 9.32
N LEU A 40 4.24 4.85 8.54
CA LEU A 40 2.82 4.72 8.24
C LEU A 40 2.16 3.71 9.18
N VAL A 41 1.17 4.17 9.92
CA VAL A 41 0.41 3.37 10.90
C VAL A 41 -1.05 3.30 10.47
N PHE A 42 -1.60 2.08 10.48
CA PHE A 42 -3.03 1.82 10.31
C PHE A 42 -3.63 1.47 11.67
N ARG A 43 -4.84 1.95 11.94
CA ARG A 43 -5.62 1.61 13.13
C ARG A 43 -6.88 0.85 12.73
N GLN A 44 -7.75 0.59 13.71
CA GLN A 44 -9.03 -0.05 13.50
C GLN A 44 -9.89 0.77 12.52
N PRO A 45 -10.54 0.13 11.53
CA PRO A 45 -11.43 0.83 10.61
C PRO A 45 -12.57 1.52 11.35
N LYS A 46 -12.84 2.78 11.01
CA LYS A 46 -14.08 3.47 11.43
C LYS A 46 -15.30 2.98 10.66
N LYS A 47 -15.11 2.67 9.37
CA LYS A 47 -16.15 2.18 8.46
C LYS A 47 -15.53 1.33 7.35
N GLY A 48 -16.18 0.21 7.01
CA GLY A 48 -15.70 -0.74 6.01
C GLY A 48 -14.83 -1.86 6.61
N LEU A 49 -14.30 -2.72 5.75
CA LEU A 49 -13.53 -3.91 6.16
C LEU A 49 -12.11 -3.97 5.58
N ARG A 50 -11.94 -3.60 4.31
CA ARG A 50 -10.66 -3.70 3.59
C ARG A 50 -10.23 -2.34 3.09
N ALA A 51 -8.94 -2.07 3.22
CA ALA A 51 -8.27 -0.95 2.56
C ALA A 51 -7.18 -1.48 1.63
N TYR A 52 -6.80 -0.66 0.67
CA TYR A 52 -5.81 -1.01 -0.34
C TYR A 52 -4.75 0.09 -0.39
N LEU A 53 -3.49 -0.33 -0.37
CA LEU A 53 -2.33 0.55 -0.53
C LEU A 53 -1.72 0.30 -1.90
N ALA A 54 -1.67 1.34 -2.73
CA ALA A 54 -1.11 1.28 -4.07
C ALA A 54 0.30 1.90 -4.11
N PHE A 55 1.17 1.25 -4.89
CA PHE A 55 2.56 1.64 -5.13
C PHE A 55 2.72 2.13 -6.57
N PRO A 56 3.66 3.05 -6.85
CA PRO A 56 3.88 3.53 -8.21
C PRO A 56 4.41 2.39 -9.09
N GLY A 57 3.74 2.13 -10.22
CA GLY A 57 4.05 1.01 -11.11
C GLY A 57 3.71 -0.38 -10.56
N GLY A 58 3.07 -0.46 -9.38
CA GLY A 58 2.73 -1.73 -8.73
C GLY A 58 3.86 -2.30 -7.87
N LEU A 59 3.51 -3.23 -6.98
CA LEU A 59 4.47 -3.96 -6.17
C LEU A 59 5.37 -4.81 -7.06
N ASP A 60 6.64 -4.84 -6.70
CA ASP A 60 7.61 -5.75 -7.30
C ASP A 60 7.58 -7.06 -6.52
N ALA A 61 6.69 -7.94 -6.95
CA ALA A 61 6.48 -9.27 -6.40
C ALA A 61 6.52 -10.31 -7.55
N PRO A 62 6.88 -11.56 -7.27
CA PRO A 62 6.90 -12.62 -8.27
C PRO A 62 5.52 -12.83 -8.91
N GLU A 63 5.53 -13.24 -10.18
CA GLU A 63 4.32 -13.59 -10.92
C GLU A 63 4.14 -15.10 -10.94
N VAL A 64 2.98 -15.57 -10.47
CA VAL A 64 2.55 -16.97 -10.58
C VAL A 64 1.35 -17.01 -11.51
N LEU A 65 1.46 -17.79 -12.60
CA LEU A 65 0.44 -17.87 -13.65
C LEU A 65 0.12 -16.49 -14.29
N GLY A 66 1.13 -15.61 -14.41
CA GLY A 66 0.98 -14.26 -14.97
C GLY A 66 0.25 -13.28 -14.04
N SER A 67 0.16 -13.57 -12.75
CA SER A 67 -0.50 -12.73 -11.74
C SER A 67 0.36 -12.59 -10.48
N GLN A 68 0.27 -11.43 -9.83
CA GLN A 68 0.92 -11.16 -8.53
C GLN A 68 -0.04 -11.38 -7.34
N ALA A 69 -1.23 -11.92 -7.59
CA ALA A 69 -2.21 -12.17 -6.54
C ALA A 69 -1.74 -13.28 -5.58
N CYS A 70 -2.09 -13.13 -4.30
CA CYS A 70 -1.81 -14.12 -3.26
C CYS A 70 -3.05 -14.99 -3.03
N THR A 71 -2.90 -16.32 -3.18
CA THR A 71 -3.97 -17.28 -2.98
C THR A 71 -3.62 -18.25 -1.85
N ALA A 72 -4.14 -17.96 -0.66
CA ALA A 72 -3.77 -18.68 0.56
C ALA A 72 -4.21 -20.14 0.60
N ARG A 73 -5.36 -20.48 -0.01
CA ARG A 73 -5.89 -21.84 0.01
C ARG A 73 -4.97 -22.80 -0.77
N GLU A 74 -4.47 -22.36 -1.92
CA GLU A 74 -3.59 -23.12 -2.80
C GLU A 74 -2.10 -22.88 -2.50
N GLN A 75 -1.76 -21.95 -1.60
CA GLN A 75 -0.39 -21.61 -1.20
C GLN A 75 0.46 -21.11 -2.38
N ILE A 76 -0.13 -20.26 -3.23
CA ILE A 76 0.54 -19.71 -4.41
C ILE A 76 0.52 -18.18 -4.43
N GLY A 77 1.59 -17.60 -4.98
CA GLY A 77 1.75 -16.16 -5.16
C GLY A 77 2.04 -15.40 -3.86
N GLY A 78 1.89 -14.08 -3.88
CA GLY A 78 2.33 -13.21 -2.80
C GLY A 78 3.84 -12.93 -2.82
N LEU A 79 4.35 -12.26 -1.78
CA LEU A 79 5.75 -11.80 -1.73
C LEU A 79 6.77 -12.94 -1.72
N HIS A 80 6.42 -14.05 -1.04
CA HIS A 80 7.30 -15.20 -0.85
C HIS A 80 6.88 -16.42 -1.69
N GLU A 81 5.97 -16.23 -2.66
CA GLU A 81 5.44 -17.28 -3.55
C GLU A 81 4.76 -18.47 -2.86
N ASP A 82 4.45 -18.35 -1.57
CA ASP A 82 3.89 -19.41 -0.73
C ASP A 82 2.43 -19.17 -0.33
N GLY A 83 1.78 -18.17 -0.94
CA GLY A 83 0.40 -17.78 -0.65
C GLY A 83 0.18 -17.29 0.78
N LYS A 84 1.23 -17.00 1.56
CA LYS A 84 1.09 -16.53 2.93
C LYS A 84 0.95 -15.00 2.99
N PRO A 85 0.32 -14.47 4.05
CA PRO A 85 0.28 -13.03 4.29
C PRO A 85 1.69 -12.49 4.57
N LEU A 86 1.85 -11.18 4.37
CA LEU A 86 3.05 -10.46 4.78
C LEU A 86 3.31 -10.65 6.28
N LYS A 87 4.59 -10.71 6.65
CA LYS A 87 5.06 -10.84 8.02
C LYS A 87 5.94 -9.65 8.40
N THR A 88 6.12 -9.45 9.71
CA THR A 88 7.05 -8.45 10.22
C THR A 88 8.46 -8.71 9.69
N GLY A 89 9.10 -7.65 9.20
CA GLY A 89 10.44 -7.71 8.60
C GLY A 89 10.44 -7.86 7.09
N ASP A 90 9.29 -8.14 6.46
CA ASP A 90 9.19 -8.14 5.00
C ASP A 90 9.48 -6.76 4.41
N GLN A 91 10.18 -6.74 3.28
CA GLN A 91 10.47 -5.54 2.53
C GLN A 91 9.65 -5.52 1.24
N LEU A 92 9.02 -4.38 0.96
CA LEU A 92 8.19 -4.17 -0.22
C LEU A 92 8.89 -3.22 -1.17
N THR A 93 9.18 -3.71 -2.38
CA THR A 93 9.70 -2.91 -3.50
C THR A 93 8.61 -2.70 -4.53
N TRP A 94 8.84 -1.79 -5.48
CA TRP A 94 7.85 -1.41 -6.49
C TRP A 94 8.53 -1.10 -7.82
N LYS A 95 7.78 -1.21 -8.92
CA LYS A 95 8.34 -1.19 -10.29
C LYS A 95 8.48 0.21 -10.88
N GLY A 96 7.70 1.19 -10.41
CA GLY A 96 7.60 2.53 -11.01
C GLY A 96 8.28 3.66 -10.23
N SER A 97 8.35 4.83 -10.85
CA SER A 97 8.75 6.08 -10.19
C SER A 97 7.53 6.84 -9.65
N SER A 98 7.71 7.58 -8.55
CA SER A 98 6.67 8.46 -8.02
C SER A 98 6.23 9.50 -9.06
N ALA A 99 4.96 9.43 -9.48
CA ALA A 99 4.39 10.37 -10.45
C ALA A 99 3.91 11.67 -9.78
N THR A 100 3.84 12.75 -10.57
CA THR A 100 3.20 14.00 -10.15
C THR A 100 1.72 13.78 -9.88
N PRO A 101 1.17 14.22 -8.73
CA PRO A 101 -0.25 14.11 -8.44
C PRO A 101 -1.10 14.80 -9.50
N ARG A 102 -2.20 14.16 -9.87
CA ARG A 102 -3.27 14.79 -10.64
C ARG A 102 -4.51 14.84 -9.77
N GLN A 103 -5.16 15.99 -9.73
CA GLN A 103 -6.44 16.11 -9.05
C GLN A 103 -7.56 16.04 -10.08
N LEU A 104 -8.62 15.32 -9.73
CA LEU A 104 -9.85 15.42 -10.49
C LEU A 104 -10.40 16.84 -10.31
N PRO A 105 -10.94 17.45 -11.38
CA PRO A 105 -11.71 18.68 -11.23
C PRO A 105 -12.81 18.45 -10.19
N GLN A 106 -13.02 19.42 -9.29
CA GLN A 106 -14.17 19.35 -8.39
C GLN A 106 -15.43 19.35 -9.27
N GLY A 107 -16.24 18.29 -9.16
CA GLY A 107 -17.49 18.19 -9.90
C GLY A 107 -18.40 19.37 -9.57
N THR A 108 -19.01 19.96 -10.59
CA THR A 108 -20.11 20.94 -10.47
C THR A 108 -21.35 20.32 -9.89
#